data_AF-A0A813G5T5-F1
#
_entry.id   AF-A0A813G5T5-F1
#
_cell.length_a   1.000
_cell.length_b   1.000
_cell.length_c   1.000
_cell.angle_alpha   90.00
_cell.angle_beta   90.00
_cell.angle_gamma   90.00
#
_symmetry.space_group_name_H-M   'P 1'
#
loop_
_entity.id
_entity.type
_entity.pdbx_description
1 polymer ?
#
loop_
_entity_poly.entity_id
_entity_poly.type
_entity_poly.pdbx_seq_one_letter_code
_entity_poly.pdbx_strand_id
1 'polypeptide(L)'
;MNALSAPVGLAPVGLRRLPGHVSSRADDPGAQTGPRGVFQAVIPRPASRAKLSECAALCLAGALALQARQISRRQRRMAKSRHRAARVLRQEGASDHDGTLEPGNSALPEEWMQQTDFWNGLWGGPEDRWDDIIEEAGVGDVLAKKKVTVMISDTGGGHRASAKAIADALHELYPDQVCPLKKGDDNVDYWEGDLMYASSASGAANYSTKADKVLEKPQEFMALYEKCYQLRRSELHFIIKRLPQWILTQGFFLGGTSEGAMTVARFDDQRYGEQIIGRFINSFGIEYCYFTPTPNDGKIGGQLDVPTLNIIGTKDQYFGAIDSVAKIVANDPTNGYGEKDLTGNGYKTMVAQKLNVGLVCVLEEGVHSPCNTHDNFLRQLFQHFFTRAASIWELDQIWSGDPTLKGLVEVKQSTTNEDAFTGCNIKQLFVPTMPFPNRMSLREVQALRCIKRGGDVLATAMREEGEIIKKEKAAITAKLDAVRAGSSRNGGKGFQQTTSQRNFYHGDAQREVKNHK
;
A
#
# COMPACT_ATOMS: atom_id res chain seq x y z
N MET A 1 -55.95 -18.71 -19.32
CA MET A 1 -57.18 -18.28 -20.03
C MET A 1 -56.97 -16.84 -20.50
N ASN A 2 -57.38 -16.56 -21.74
CA ASN A 2 -57.10 -15.40 -22.61
C ASN A 2 -57.19 -13.99 -21.97
N ALA A 3 -56.34 -13.04 -22.39
CA ALA A 3 -56.66 -12.04 -23.43
C ALA A 3 -55.54 -11.00 -23.68
N LEU A 4 -55.11 -10.94 -24.96
CA LEU A 4 -54.77 -9.79 -25.85
C LEU A 4 -54.26 -8.44 -25.30
N SER A 5 -53.09 -8.00 -25.81
CA SER A 5 -52.95 -6.76 -26.63
C SER A 5 -51.53 -6.62 -27.21
N ALA A 6 -51.42 -6.28 -28.50
CA ALA A 6 -50.17 -6.07 -29.27
C ALA A 6 -49.88 -4.55 -29.48
N PRO A 7 -48.95 -4.10 -30.35
CA PRO A 7 -47.66 -3.51 -29.95
C PRO A 7 -47.45 -2.05 -30.42
N VAL A 8 -46.38 -1.40 -29.93
CA VAL A 8 -45.89 -0.11 -30.45
C VAL A 8 -44.42 -0.26 -30.86
N GLY A 9 -44.12 0.05 -32.12
CA GLY A 9 -42.77 0.11 -32.68
C GLY A 9 -42.25 1.54 -32.79
N LEU A 10 -40.93 1.70 -32.76
CA LEU A 10 -40.22 2.92 -33.16
C LEU A 10 -38.95 2.57 -33.96
N ALA A 11 -38.67 3.42 -34.95
CA ALA A 11 -37.84 3.21 -36.12
C ALA A 11 -36.31 3.42 -35.91
N PRO A 12 -35.45 2.91 -36.81
CA PRO A 12 -34.02 3.21 -36.82
C PRO A 12 -33.65 4.46 -37.63
N VAL A 13 -32.72 5.24 -37.08
CA VAL A 13 -32.15 6.48 -37.63
C VAL A 13 -31.06 6.16 -38.66
N GLY A 14 -31.15 6.80 -39.84
CA GLY A 14 -30.27 6.59 -40.98
C GLY A 14 -28.93 7.35 -40.90
N LEU A 15 -27.88 6.69 -41.41
CA LEU A 15 -26.55 7.24 -41.70
C LEU A 15 -26.54 8.02 -43.02
N ARG A 16 -26.12 9.29 -42.98
CA ARG A 16 -25.79 10.11 -44.17
C ARG A 16 -24.34 9.87 -44.60
N ARG A 17 -24.15 9.48 -45.87
CA ARG A 17 -22.89 9.61 -46.63
C ARG A 17 -22.88 10.95 -47.38
N LEU A 18 -21.73 11.59 -47.46
CA LEU A 18 -21.44 12.68 -48.41
C LEU A 18 -20.38 12.23 -49.43
N PRO A 19 -20.38 12.79 -50.65
CA PRO A 19 -19.72 12.19 -51.81
C PRO A 19 -18.30 12.69 -52.04
N GLY A 20 -17.48 11.82 -52.64
CA GLY A 20 -16.16 12.14 -53.15
C GLY A 20 -16.20 12.82 -54.53
N HIS A 21 -15.16 13.60 -54.80
CA HIS A 21 -14.83 14.06 -56.14
C HIS A 21 -13.41 13.63 -56.49
N VAL A 22 -13.29 12.99 -57.65
CA VAL A 22 -12.05 12.64 -58.35
C VAL A 22 -11.86 13.66 -59.47
N SER A 23 -10.64 14.14 -59.69
CA SER A 23 -10.14 14.52 -61.03
C SER A 23 -8.61 14.48 -61.06
N SER A 24 -8.10 14.04 -62.20
CA SER A 24 -6.70 13.70 -62.49
C SER A 24 -6.31 14.23 -63.87
N ARG A 25 -4.99 14.42 -64.10
CA ARG A 25 -4.25 14.64 -65.37
C ARG A 25 -4.35 16.05 -66.00
N ALA A 26 -3.37 16.59 -66.75
CA ALA A 26 -1.97 16.26 -67.06
C ALA A 26 -1.37 17.44 -67.89
N ASP A 27 -0.03 17.60 -67.80
CA ASP A 27 0.98 17.97 -68.82
C ASP A 27 1.09 19.37 -69.52
N ASP A 28 2.30 19.95 -69.32
CA ASP A 28 3.27 20.56 -70.29
C ASP A 28 3.19 22.06 -70.74
N PRO A 29 4.24 22.67 -71.35
CA PRO A 29 5.57 23.04 -70.82
C PRO A 29 6.02 24.51 -71.14
N GLY A 30 7.19 24.94 -70.63
CA GLY A 30 8.10 25.81 -71.42
C GLY A 30 8.74 27.06 -70.78
N ALA A 31 10.09 26.99 -70.66
CA ALA A 31 11.10 28.03 -70.97
C ALA A 31 11.47 29.19 -70.00
N GLN A 32 12.66 29.02 -69.38
CA GLN A 32 13.91 29.82 -69.52
C GLN A 32 14.14 31.21 -68.84
N THR A 33 15.30 31.26 -68.14
CA THR A 33 16.36 32.31 -68.02
C THR A 33 16.47 33.22 -66.78
N GLY A 34 17.37 32.82 -65.85
CA GLY A 34 18.45 33.60 -65.18
C GLY A 34 18.14 34.77 -64.20
N PRO A 35 19.14 35.34 -63.49
CA PRO A 35 20.32 34.76 -62.83
C PRO A 35 20.31 34.94 -61.28
N ARG A 36 21.30 34.31 -60.64
CA ARG A 36 21.50 34.18 -59.19
C ARG A 36 21.86 35.51 -58.51
N GLY A 37 21.13 35.87 -57.45
CA GLY A 37 21.49 36.89 -56.46
C GLY A 37 21.76 36.25 -55.09
N VAL A 38 22.93 36.52 -54.53
CA VAL A 38 23.35 36.16 -53.17
C VAL A 38 22.60 37.05 -52.18
N PHE A 39 21.79 36.48 -51.30
CA PHE A 39 21.18 37.20 -50.17
C PHE A 39 21.83 36.78 -48.85
N GLN A 40 22.42 37.76 -48.18
CA GLN A 40 22.92 37.70 -46.82
C GLN A 40 21.75 38.07 -45.88
N ALA A 41 21.20 37.10 -45.16
CA ALA A 41 20.20 37.33 -44.13
C ALA A 41 20.87 37.67 -42.79
N VAL A 42 20.66 38.88 -42.30
CA VAL A 42 21.04 39.33 -40.96
C VAL A 42 20.01 38.79 -39.96
N ILE A 43 20.47 37.92 -39.06
CA ILE A 43 19.69 37.42 -37.91
C ILE A 43 19.71 38.51 -36.82
N PRO A 44 18.57 39.04 -36.34
CA PRO A 44 18.57 39.88 -35.16
C PRO A 44 18.85 39.01 -33.92
N ARG A 45 19.84 39.41 -33.11
CA ARG A 45 20.11 38.81 -31.79
C ARG A 45 18.88 39.01 -30.89
N PRO A 46 18.40 37.98 -30.16
CA PRO A 46 17.38 38.18 -29.15
C PRO A 46 17.95 38.93 -27.94
N ALA A 47 17.13 39.81 -27.39
CA ALA A 47 17.39 40.59 -26.20
C ALA A 47 17.75 39.71 -24.99
N SER A 48 18.59 40.28 -24.13
CA SER A 48 19.22 39.73 -22.93
C SER A 48 18.38 38.74 -22.11
N ARG A 49 18.97 37.55 -21.87
CA ARG A 49 18.58 36.49 -20.91
C ARG A 49 18.39 36.96 -19.45
N ALA A 50 18.78 38.19 -19.10
CA ALA A 50 18.78 38.68 -17.73
C ALA A 50 17.37 38.90 -17.14
N LYS A 51 16.36 39.26 -17.95
CA LYS A 51 15.00 39.53 -17.42
C LYS A 51 14.15 38.27 -17.17
N LEU A 52 14.50 37.15 -17.81
CA LEU A 52 13.78 35.88 -17.60
C LEU A 52 14.19 35.17 -16.31
N SER A 53 15.42 35.38 -15.81
CA SER A 53 15.85 34.78 -14.53
C SER A 53 15.25 35.50 -13.32
N GLU A 54 15.01 36.81 -13.39
CA GLU A 54 14.34 37.56 -12.31
C GLU A 54 12.87 37.13 -12.13
N CYS A 55 12.12 36.96 -13.22
CA CYS A 55 10.74 36.46 -13.14
C CYS A 55 10.66 35.03 -12.59
N ALA A 56 11.58 34.15 -12.99
CA ALA A 56 11.65 32.78 -12.45
C ALA A 56 12.00 32.77 -10.96
N ALA A 57 12.92 33.62 -10.52
CA ALA A 57 13.29 33.76 -9.11
C ALA A 57 12.13 34.30 -8.25
N LEU A 58 11.37 35.28 -8.76
CA LEU A 58 10.20 35.83 -8.06
C LEU A 58 9.05 34.81 -7.96
N CYS A 59 8.80 34.02 -9.01
CA CYS A 59 7.82 32.93 -8.97
C CYS A 59 8.20 31.85 -7.96
N LEU A 60 9.48 31.46 -7.91
CA LEU A 60 9.99 30.48 -6.95
C LEU A 60 9.90 31.00 -5.50
N ALA A 61 10.27 32.26 -5.27
CA ALA A 61 10.14 32.90 -3.96
C ALA A 61 8.67 32.97 -3.49
N GLY A 62 7.74 33.28 -4.41
CA GLY A 62 6.30 33.26 -4.14
C GLY A 62 5.77 31.88 -3.75
N ALA A 63 6.21 30.83 -4.46
CA ALA A 63 5.83 29.45 -4.16
C ALA A 63 6.37 28.98 -2.79
N LEU A 64 7.64 29.29 -2.48
CA LEU A 64 8.25 28.98 -1.19
C LEU A 64 7.57 29.71 -0.02
N ALA A 65 7.22 30.99 -0.21
CA ALA A 65 6.48 31.76 0.79
C ALA A 65 5.07 31.19 1.04
N LEU A 66 4.39 30.70 0.00
CA LEU A 66 3.08 30.04 0.12
C LEU A 66 3.20 28.71 0.88
N GLN A 67 4.22 27.90 0.58
CA GLN A 67 4.51 26.65 1.28
C GLN A 67 4.86 26.88 2.75
N ALA A 68 5.69 27.88 3.08
CA ALA A 68 6.00 28.26 4.46
C ALA A 68 4.74 28.71 5.23
N ARG A 69 3.83 29.45 4.59
CA ARG A 69 2.53 29.84 5.19
C ARG A 69 1.62 28.62 5.43
N GLN A 70 1.61 27.63 4.53
CA GLN A 70 0.86 26.39 4.72
C GLN A 70 1.42 25.57 5.89
N ILE A 71 2.75 25.45 6.01
CA ILE A 71 3.42 24.78 7.13
C ILE A 71 3.10 25.49 8.46
N SER A 72 3.20 26.82 8.52
CA SER A 72 2.86 27.59 9.73
C SER A 72 1.38 27.43 10.13
N ARG A 73 0.45 27.40 9.16
CA ARG A 73 -0.97 27.14 9.43
C ARG A 73 -1.19 25.72 9.97
N ARG A 74 -0.48 24.71 9.44
CA ARG A 74 -0.52 23.32 9.93
C ARG A 74 0.01 23.21 11.36
N GLN A 75 1.16 23.82 11.66
CA GLN A 75 1.71 23.86 13.02
C GLN A 75 0.76 24.51 14.04
N ARG A 76 0.09 25.62 13.67
CA ARG A 76 -0.93 26.25 14.54
C ARG A 76 -2.16 25.37 14.76
N ARG A 77 -2.59 24.58 13.77
CA ARG A 77 -3.70 23.62 13.92
C ARG A 77 -3.31 22.47 14.85
N MET A 78 -2.11 21.92 14.70
CA MET A 78 -1.59 20.88 15.60
C MET A 78 -1.45 21.36 17.05
N ALA A 79 -0.95 22.59 17.27
CA ALA A 79 -0.86 23.17 18.61
C ALA A 79 -2.24 23.34 19.29
N LYS A 80 -3.24 23.77 18.53
CA LYS A 80 -4.63 23.88 19.02
C LYS A 80 -5.24 22.51 19.33
N SER A 81 -4.98 21.50 18.49
CA SER A 81 -5.43 20.12 18.74
C SER A 81 -4.81 19.54 20.01
N ARG A 82 -3.50 19.72 20.21
CA ARG A 82 -2.78 19.32 21.44
C ARG A 82 -3.34 19.99 22.69
N HIS A 83 -3.61 21.29 22.64
CA HIS A 83 -4.23 21.99 23.77
C HIS A 83 -5.63 21.47 24.08
N ARG A 84 -6.41 21.12 23.05
CA ARG A 84 -7.76 20.56 23.22
C ARG A 84 -7.70 19.14 23.83
N ALA A 85 -6.81 18.28 23.34
CA ALA A 85 -6.60 16.94 23.88
C ALA A 85 -6.10 16.96 25.33
N ALA A 86 -5.13 17.83 25.64
CA ALA A 86 -4.64 18.02 27.00
C ALA A 86 -5.72 18.54 27.98
N ARG A 87 -6.68 19.34 27.48
CA ARG A 87 -7.80 19.83 28.30
C ARG A 87 -8.82 18.72 28.59
N VAL A 88 -9.11 17.87 27.61
CA VAL A 88 -10.00 16.70 27.79
C VAL A 88 -9.40 15.73 28.81
N LEU A 89 -8.11 15.39 28.68
CA LEU A 89 -7.43 14.50 29.61
C LEU A 89 -7.38 15.04 31.06
N ARG A 90 -7.27 16.37 31.24
CA ARG A 90 -7.34 16.98 32.59
C ARG A 90 -8.75 17.00 33.17
N GLN A 91 -9.78 17.09 32.34
CA GLN A 91 -11.16 17.07 32.81
C GLN A 91 -11.61 15.65 33.17
N GLU A 92 -11.14 14.63 32.43
CA GLU A 92 -11.44 13.23 32.70
C GLU A 92 -10.65 12.66 33.90
N GLY A 93 -9.47 13.23 34.22
CA GLY A 93 -8.69 12.82 35.39
C GLY A 93 -9.11 13.48 36.72
N ALA A 94 -10.08 14.39 36.71
CA ALA A 94 -10.46 15.17 37.89
C ALA A 94 -11.85 14.80 38.46
N SER A 95 -12.61 13.90 37.83
CA SER A 95 -14.00 13.63 38.23
C SER A 95 -14.23 12.34 39.01
N ASP A 96 -13.25 11.45 39.19
CA ASP A 96 -13.47 10.19 39.90
C ASP A 96 -12.31 9.88 40.86
N HIS A 97 -12.49 10.17 42.15
CA HIS A 97 -12.17 9.27 43.27
C HIS A 97 -12.22 10.00 44.61
N ASP A 98 -13.36 9.89 45.28
CA ASP A 98 -13.43 9.82 46.75
C ASP A 98 -13.79 8.36 47.07
N GLY A 99 -12.81 7.59 47.54
CA GLY A 99 -12.96 6.15 47.74
C GLY A 99 -11.63 5.46 47.94
N THR A 100 -11.24 5.32 49.21
CA THR A 100 -10.08 4.58 49.70
C THR A 100 -10.05 3.14 49.15
N LEU A 101 -9.02 2.81 48.36
CA LEU A 101 -8.64 1.44 48.05
C LEU A 101 -7.15 1.24 48.32
N GLU A 102 -6.87 0.21 49.12
CA GLU A 102 -5.55 -0.29 49.51
C GLU A 102 -4.67 -0.61 48.29
N PRO A 103 -3.34 -0.37 48.37
CA PRO A 103 -2.42 -0.64 47.27
C PRO A 103 -2.20 -2.15 47.11
N GLY A 104 -2.99 -2.75 46.21
CA GLY A 104 -2.79 -4.12 45.75
C GLY A 104 -1.53 -4.23 44.89
N ASN A 105 -0.64 -5.12 45.31
CA ASN A 105 0.67 -5.42 44.72
C ASN A 105 0.55 -5.86 43.25
N SER A 106 0.66 -4.93 42.32
CA SER A 106 0.62 -5.16 40.87
C SER A 106 2.02 -5.43 40.31
N ALA A 107 2.63 -6.55 40.68
CA ALA A 107 3.79 -7.04 39.95
C ALA A 107 3.31 -7.53 38.57
N LEU A 108 3.89 -7.00 37.49
CA LEU A 108 3.65 -7.50 36.14
C LEU A 108 4.08 -8.98 36.07
N PRO A 109 3.40 -9.85 35.29
CA PRO A 109 3.82 -11.24 35.16
C PRO A 109 5.24 -11.34 34.59
N GLU A 110 6.03 -12.30 35.04
CA GLU A 110 7.46 -12.43 34.76
C GLU A 110 7.82 -12.43 33.25
N GLU A 111 6.99 -13.06 32.42
CA GLU A 111 7.12 -13.05 30.95
C GLU A 111 7.10 -11.62 30.35
N TRP A 112 6.41 -10.68 30.99
CA TRP A 112 6.31 -9.29 30.53
C TRP A 112 7.51 -8.45 30.93
N MET A 113 8.10 -8.73 32.10
CA MET A 113 9.37 -8.11 32.47
C MET A 113 10.45 -8.58 31.50
N GLN A 114 10.49 -9.88 31.18
CA GLN A 114 11.41 -10.43 30.18
C GLN A 114 11.23 -9.80 28.79
N GLN A 115 9.99 -9.61 28.34
CA GLN A 115 9.73 -8.97 27.04
C GLN A 115 10.09 -7.48 27.07
N THR A 116 9.75 -6.75 28.14
CA THR A 116 10.10 -5.32 28.30
C THR A 116 11.61 -5.12 28.38
N ASP A 117 12.31 -5.97 29.12
CA ASP A 117 13.76 -5.95 29.28
C ASP A 117 14.47 -6.32 27.97
N PHE A 118 13.94 -7.30 27.23
CA PHE A 118 14.39 -7.62 25.87
C PHE A 118 14.29 -6.39 24.96
N TRP A 119 13.13 -5.71 24.94
CA TRP A 119 12.94 -4.53 24.12
C TRP A 119 13.80 -3.34 24.55
N ASN A 120 14.02 -3.17 25.85
CA ASN A 120 14.89 -2.13 26.39
C ASN A 120 16.37 -2.43 26.08
N GLY A 121 16.80 -3.70 26.07
CA GLY A 121 18.16 -4.09 25.68
C GLY A 121 18.44 -3.90 24.18
N LEU A 122 17.43 -4.13 23.32
CA LEU A 122 17.58 -4.01 21.87
C LEU A 122 17.67 -2.55 21.39
N TRP A 123 16.95 -1.64 22.05
CA TRP A 123 16.83 -0.23 21.64
C TRP A 123 17.45 0.76 22.63
N GLY A 124 17.87 0.32 23.81
CA GLY A 124 18.58 1.11 24.83
C GLY A 124 20.09 1.23 24.58
N GLY A 125 20.53 1.14 23.33
CA GLY A 125 21.90 1.50 22.95
C GLY A 125 22.18 2.98 23.23
N PRO A 126 23.46 3.38 23.32
CA PRO A 126 23.85 4.73 23.72
C PRO A 126 23.10 5.76 22.87
N GLU A 127 22.38 6.62 23.58
CA GLU A 127 21.61 7.73 23.03
C GLU A 127 22.45 8.47 21.99
N ASP A 128 21.83 8.69 20.82
CA ASP A 128 22.13 9.80 19.93
C ASP A 128 23.45 9.83 19.14
N ARG A 129 23.66 8.83 18.28
CA ARG A 129 24.44 9.05 17.02
C ARG A 129 23.80 10.06 16.06
N TRP A 130 22.57 10.49 16.32
CA TRP A 130 21.81 11.37 15.45
C TRP A 130 22.02 12.85 15.76
N ASP A 131 22.33 13.19 17.01
CA ASP A 131 22.69 14.57 17.37
C ASP A 131 23.99 14.99 16.67
N ASP A 132 24.95 14.06 16.55
CA ASP A 132 26.19 14.25 15.77
C ASP A 132 25.89 14.56 14.28
N ILE A 133 24.91 13.87 13.67
CA ILE A 133 24.52 14.07 12.26
C ILE A 133 23.78 15.41 12.06
N ILE A 134 23.00 15.85 13.05
CA ILE A 134 22.29 17.13 13.02
C ILE A 134 23.28 18.30 13.19
N GLU A 135 24.31 18.14 14.02
CA GLU A 135 25.40 19.10 14.15
C GLU A 135 26.22 19.23 12.85
N GLU A 136 26.59 18.11 12.22
CA GLU A 136 27.38 18.13 10.97
C GLU A 136 26.62 18.70 9.78
N ALA A 137 25.33 18.40 9.63
CA ALA A 137 24.54 18.82 8.45
C ALA A 137 23.95 20.23 8.58
N GLY A 138 23.90 20.80 9.79
CA GLY A 138 23.20 22.05 10.09
C GLY A 138 21.68 21.90 10.04
N VAL A 139 21.00 22.38 11.09
CA VAL A 139 19.52 22.27 11.28
C VAL A 139 18.71 22.77 10.07
N GLY A 140 19.23 23.74 9.32
CA GLY A 140 18.58 24.30 8.13
C GLY A 140 18.51 23.34 6.93
N ASP A 141 19.58 22.55 6.69
CA ASP A 141 19.65 21.65 5.52
C ASP A 141 18.87 20.34 5.79
N VAL A 142 18.79 19.93 7.06
CA VAL A 142 18.01 18.77 7.53
C VAL A 142 16.50 18.98 7.36
N LEU A 143 16.01 20.22 7.51
CA LEU A 143 14.59 20.57 7.35
C LEU A 143 14.19 20.86 5.90
N ALA A 144 15.15 21.19 5.02
CA ALA A 144 14.89 21.49 3.61
C ALA A 144 14.63 20.22 2.76
N LYS A 145 15.19 19.08 3.17
CA LYS A 145 15.06 17.80 2.46
C LYS A 145 13.82 17.03 2.96
N LYS A 146 12.92 16.68 2.04
CA LYS A 146 11.72 15.87 2.34
C LYS A 146 12.19 14.45 2.66
N LYS A 147 12.27 14.09 3.94
CA LYS A 147 12.59 12.71 4.35
C LYS A 147 11.29 11.90 4.42
N VAL A 148 11.36 10.66 3.94
CA VAL A 148 10.27 9.69 4.02
C VAL A 148 10.70 8.58 4.96
N THR A 149 9.98 8.40 6.06
CA THR A 149 10.15 7.24 6.94
C THR A 149 9.04 6.25 6.66
N VAL A 150 9.40 5.00 6.38
CA VAL A 150 8.47 3.89 6.17
C VAL A 150 8.72 2.84 7.24
N MET A 151 7.69 2.51 8.02
CA MET A 151 7.71 1.40 8.96
C MET A 151 6.96 0.22 8.33
N ILE A 152 7.60 -0.94 8.28
CA ILE A 152 7.03 -2.16 7.70
C ILE A 152 6.84 -3.19 8.81
N SER A 153 5.60 -3.62 9.05
CA SER A 153 5.27 -4.82 9.83
C SER A 153 5.15 -5.99 8.85
N ASP A 154 5.79 -7.14 9.12
CA ASP A 154 5.75 -8.28 8.20
C ASP A 154 6.13 -9.62 8.88
N THR A 155 5.83 -10.73 8.19
CA THR A 155 6.15 -12.12 8.55
C THR A 155 6.66 -12.88 7.31
N GLY A 156 7.87 -13.43 7.36
CA GLY A 156 8.40 -14.34 6.32
C GLY A 156 8.90 -13.67 5.02
N GLY A 157 9.57 -14.41 4.13
CA GLY A 157 10.48 -13.88 3.08
C GLY A 157 9.94 -12.83 2.08
N GLY A 158 8.62 -12.61 1.98
CA GLY A 158 8.04 -11.55 1.13
C GLY A 158 8.45 -10.13 1.53
N HIS A 159 8.81 -9.90 2.80
CA HIS A 159 9.23 -8.59 3.30
C HIS A 159 10.48 -8.05 2.62
N ARG A 160 11.46 -8.93 2.32
CA ARG A 160 12.72 -8.52 1.69
C ARG A 160 12.47 -7.95 0.30
N ALA A 161 11.50 -8.52 -0.43
CA ALA A 161 11.10 -8.02 -1.74
C ALA A 161 10.39 -6.66 -1.65
N SER A 162 9.40 -6.50 -0.76
CA SER A 162 8.71 -5.23 -0.53
C SER A 162 9.68 -4.13 -0.09
N ALA A 163 10.53 -4.42 0.92
CA ALA A 163 11.52 -3.48 1.43
C ALA A 163 12.55 -3.11 0.36
N LYS A 164 13.02 -4.07 -0.44
CA LYS A 164 13.93 -3.81 -1.56
C LYS A 164 13.29 -2.94 -2.64
N ALA A 165 12.06 -3.25 -3.06
CA ALA A 165 11.35 -2.44 -4.06
C ALA A 165 11.16 -0.99 -3.60
N ILE A 166 10.81 -0.79 -2.31
CA ILE A 166 10.71 0.53 -1.70
C ILE A 166 12.08 1.22 -1.66
N ALA A 167 13.11 0.54 -1.17
CA ALA A 167 14.47 1.09 -1.07
C ALA A 167 15.01 1.52 -2.43
N ASP A 168 14.83 0.68 -3.45
CA ASP A 168 15.29 1.00 -4.80
C ASP A 168 14.49 2.16 -5.41
N ALA A 169 13.17 2.22 -5.21
CA ALA A 169 12.34 3.33 -5.67
C ALA A 169 12.73 4.67 -5.00
N LEU A 170 13.02 4.64 -3.70
CA LEU A 170 13.51 5.81 -2.99
C LEU A 170 14.92 6.20 -3.45
N HIS A 171 15.80 5.24 -3.71
CA HIS A 171 17.15 5.49 -4.17
C HIS A 171 17.17 6.12 -5.57
N GLU A 172 16.27 5.70 -6.46
CA GLU A 172 16.11 6.31 -7.79
C GLU A 172 15.64 7.77 -7.70
N LEU A 173 14.74 8.08 -6.76
CA LEU A 173 14.26 9.43 -6.51
C LEU A 173 15.31 10.35 -5.87
N TYR A 174 16.05 9.79 -4.92
CA TYR A 174 16.95 10.54 -4.05
C TYR A 174 18.31 9.84 -3.98
N PRO A 175 19.06 9.81 -5.11
CA PRO A 175 20.40 9.27 -5.11
C PRO A 175 21.21 9.99 -4.03
N ASP A 176 21.93 9.21 -3.22
CA ASP A 176 22.78 9.67 -2.11
C ASP A 176 22.04 10.24 -0.87
N GLN A 177 20.70 10.25 -0.83
CA GLN A 177 19.94 10.73 0.34
C GLN A 177 19.13 9.64 1.04
N VAL A 178 19.11 8.43 0.47
CA VAL A 178 18.54 7.24 1.12
C VAL A 178 19.64 6.55 1.92
N CYS A 179 19.63 6.76 3.23
CA CYS A 179 20.40 5.95 4.16
C CYS A 179 19.45 4.93 4.78
N PRO A 180 19.34 3.70 4.23
CA PRO A 180 18.51 2.71 4.85
C PRO A 180 19.12 2.36 6.20
N LEU A 181 18.31 2.27 7.26
CA LEU A 181 18.78 1.80 8.58
C LEU A 181 19.40 0.41 8.49
N LYS A 182 18.96 -0.38 7.50
CA LYS A 182 19.51 -1.67 7.09
C LYS A 182 19.42 -1.88 5.58
N LYS A 183 20.48 -2.36 4.96
CA LYS A 183 20.51 -2.78 3.56
C LYS A 183 19.72 -4.08 3.38
N GLY A 184 19.27 -4.35 2.15
CA GLY A 184 18.49 -5.57 1.86
C GLY A 184 19.26 -6.88 2.02
N ASP A 185 20.59 -6.82 1.99
CA ASP A 185 21.54 -7.90 2.24
C ASP A 185 22.04 -7.94 3.69
N ASP A 186 21.71 -6.94 4.51
CA ASP A 186 22.04 -7.00 5.94
C ASP A 186 21.34 -8.21 6.57
N ASN A 187 22.00 -8.84 7.55
CA ASN A 187 21.31 -9.78 8.42
C ASN A 187 20.27 -9.00 9.25
N VAL A 188 19.04 -8.96 8.71
CA VAL A 188 17.86 -8.41 9.35
C VAL A 188 17.07 -9.48 10.10
N ASP A 189 17.66 -10.67 10.31
CA ASP A 189 17.19 -11.60 11.34
C ASP A 189 17.55 -11.03 12.72
N TYR A 190 17.06 -9.82 13.01
CA TYR A 190 16.88 -9.32 14.36
C TYR A 190 16.12 -10.32 15.25
N TRP A 191 15.41 -11.26 14.60
CA TRP A 191 14.64 -12.36 15.15
C TRP A 191 15.34 -13.73 15.07
N GLU A 192 16.64 -13.82 14.79
CA GLU A 192 17.36 -15.11 14.66
C GLU A 192 17.33 -15.94 15.98
N GLY A 193 16.84 -15.36 17.08
CA GLY A 193 16.51 -16.06 18.34
C GLY A 193 15.05 -15.96 18.78
N ASP A 194 14.17 -15.28 18.04
CA ASP A 194 12.76 -15.13 18.39
C ASP A 194 11.92 -16.12 17.57
N LEU A 195 11.51 -17.19 18.25
CA LEU A 195 10.76 -18.34 17.73
C LEU A 195 9.40 -17.99 17.10
N MET A 196 9.00 -16.71 17.11
CA MET A 196 7.73 -16.21 16.61
C MET A 196 7.72 -15.92 15.09
N TYR A 197 8.86 -15.51 14.51
CA TYR A 197 8.86 -14.87 13.17
C TYR A 197 9.70 -15.57 12.10
N ALA A 198 10.36 -16.69 12.44
CA ALA A 198 11.05 -17.54 11.48
C ALA A 198 10.06 -18.40 10.66
N SER A 199 10.41 -18.76 9.42
CA SER A 199 9.62 -19.74 8.65
C SER A 199 9.59 -21.14 9.32
N SER A 200 10.58 -21.40 10.19
CA SER A 200 10.72 -22.55 11.07
C SER A 200 10.35 -22.25 12.53
N ALA A 201 9.67 -21.12 12.77
CA ALA A 201 9.12 -20.74 14.07
C ALA A 201 8.35 -21.91 14.69
N SER A 202 8.46 -22.10 15.99
CA SER A 202 7.68 -23.09 16.73
C SER A 202 7.19 -22.47 18.02
N GLY A 203 5.99 -22.83 18.45
CA GLY A 203 5.39 -22.26 19.66
C GLY A 203 3.93 -21.91 19.49
N ALA A 204 3.34 -21.40 20.56
CA ALA A 204 1.90 -21.17 20.67
C ALA A 204 1.35 -20.05 19.75
N ALA A 205 2.22 -19.25 19.13
CA ALA A 205 1.83 -18.21 18.17
C ALA A 205 2.21 -18.54 16.72
N ASN A 206 2.71 -19.75 16.44
CA ASN A 206 2.95 -20.16 15.06
C ASN A 206 1.61 -20.43 14.38
N TYR A 207 1.23 -19.56 13.45
CA TYR A 207 -0.01 -19.69 12.69
C TYR A 207 0.19 -20.59 11.46
N SER A 208 -0.87 -21.31 11.10
CA SER A 208 -0.88 -22.11 9.88
C SER A 208 -1.72 -21.42 8.82
N THR A 209 -1.16 -21.26 7.63
CA THR A 209 -1.92 -20.79 6.46
C THR A 209 -2.53 -21.94 5.67
N LYS A 210 -2.83 -23.08 6.31
CA LYS A 210 -3.45 -24.23 5.66
C LYS A 210 -4.94 -24.28 5.98
N ALA A 211 -5.78 -24.30 4.95
CA ALA A 211 -7.23 -24.23 5.10
C ALA A 211 -7.80 -25.40 5.94
N ASP A 212 -7.28 -26.61 5.76
CA ASP A 212 -7.68 -27.80 6.53
C ASP A 212 -7.43 -27.61 8.04
N LYS A 213 -6.30 -27.00 8.42
CA LYS A 213 -6.00 -26.72 9.83
C LYS A 213 -6.93 -25.66 10.42
N VAL A 214 -7.22 -24.61 9.67
CA VAL A 214 -8.19 -23.59 10.09
C VAL A 214 -9.58 -24.21 10.28
N LEU A 215 -10.02 -25.06 9.34
CA LEU A 215 -11.34 -25.70 9.37
C LEU A 215 -11.46 -26.82 10.42
N GLU A 216 -10.34 -27.47 10.77
CA GLU A 216 -10.30 -28.46 11.86
C GLU A 216 -10.63 -27.79 13.21
N LYS A 217 -10.18 -26.55 13.40
CA LYS A 217 -10.28 -25.83 14.69
C LYS A 217 -10.51 -24.32 14.53
N PRO A 218 -11.65 -23.88 13.97
CA PRO A 218 -11.86 -22.48 13.59
C PRO A 218 -11.72 -21.50 14.77
N GLN A 219 -12.24 -21.87 15.94
CA GLN A 219 -12.19 -21.02 17.13
C GLN A 219 -10.76 -20.87 17.69
N GLU A 220 -9.95 -21.92 17.64
CA GLU A 220 -8.53 -21.82 18.05
C GLU A 220 -7.76 -20.90 17.08
N PHE A 221 -8.01 -21.00 15.77
CA PHE A 221 -7.38 -20.14 14.78
C PHE A 221 -7.84 -18.69 14.86
N MET A 222 -9.13 -18.43 15.09
CA MET A 222 -9.63 -17.08 15.36
C MET A 222 -8.92 -16.45 16.57
N ALA A 223 -8.82 -17.19 17.68
CA ALA A 223 -8.12 -16.73 18.88
C ALA A 223 -6.61 -16.52 18.63
N LEU A 224 -5.99 -17.39 17.81
CA LEU A 224 -4.59 -17.28 17.42
C LEU A 224 -4.33 -16.02 16.59
N TYR A 225 -5.10 -15.78 15.53
CA TYR A 225 -4.92 -14.58 14.69
C TYR A 225 -5.22 -13.30 15.47
N GLU A 226 -6.17 -13.33 16.39
CA GLU A 226 -6.40 -12.20 17.30
C GLU A 226 -5.20 -11.96 18.19
N LYS A 227 -4.63 -13.02 18.78
CA LYS A 227 -3.42 -12.91 19.60
C LYS A 227 -2.25 -12.34 18.80
N CYS A 228 -2.02 -12.83 17.58
CA CYS A 228 -0.99 -12.30 16.68
C CYS A 228 -1.20 -10.80 16.42
N TYR A 229 -2.43 -10.41 16.04
CA TYR A 229 -2.77 -8.99 15.83
C TYR A 229 -2.47 -8.14 17.07
N GLN A 230 -2.89 -8.56 18.26
CA GLN A 230 -2.67 -7.76 19.48
C GLN A 230 -1.19 -7.61 19.83
N LEU A 231 -0.39 -8.65 19.63
CA LEU A 231 1.07 -8.57 19.80
C LEU A 231 1.70 -7.58 18.82
N ARG A 232 1.36 -7.67 17.53
CA ARG A 232 1.87 -6.77 16.49
C ARG A 232 1.40 -5.32 16.65
N ARG A 233 0.14 -5.13 17.06
CA ARG A 233 -0.40 -3.82 17.43
C ARG A 233 0.41 -3.21 18.58
N SER A 234 0.72 -3.99 19.60
CA SER A 234 1.50 -3.53 20.76
C SER A 234 2.93 -3.19 20.37
N GLU A 235 3.55 -4.00 19.50
CA GLU A 235 4.86 -3.74 18.91
C GLU A 235 4.87 -2.42 18.12
N LEU A 236 3.86 -2.18 17.25
CA LEU A 236 3.74 -0.90 16.54
C LEU A 236 3.60 0.28 17.51
N HIS A 237 2.76 0.17 18.55
CA HIS A 237 2.65 1.21 19.57
C HIS A 237 3.99 1.47 20.27
N PHE A 238 4.73 0.42 20.60
CA PHE A 238 6.03 0.48 21.25
C PHE A 238 7.07 1.22 20.40
N ILE A 239 7.16 0.88 19.10
CA ILE A 239 8.11 1.50 18.16
C ILE A 239 7.73 2.96 17.91
N ILE A 240 6.47 3.26 17.60
CA ILE A 240 6.03 4.63 17.29
C ILE A 240 6.32 5.57 18.47
N LYS A 241 6.10 5.11 19.72
CA LYS A 241 6.39 5.90 20.93
C LYS A 241 7.86 6.30 21.06
N ARG A 242 8.78 5.56 20.43
CA ARG A 242 10.24 5.75 20.50
C ARG A 242 10.83 6.37 19.23
N LEU A 243 10.01 6.69 18.24
CA LEU A 243 10.51 7.39 17.07
C LEU A 243 11.10 8.75 17.47
N PRO A 244 12.25 9.15 16.92
CA PRO A 244 12.80 10.48 17.11
C PRO A 244 11.77 11.58 16.82
N GLN A 245 11.80 12.66 17.60
CA GLN A 245 10.83 13.75 17.49
C GLN A 245 10.79 14.37 16.08
N TRP A 246 11.90 14.37 15.35
CA TRP A 246 11.95 14.87 13.98
C TRP A 246 11.14 13.99 13.01
N ILE A 247 11.14 12.66 13.16
CA ILE A 247 10.28 11.73 12.39
C ILE A 247 8.82 12.00 12.71
N LEU A 248 8.48 12.09 14.00
CA LEU A 248 7.11 12.39 14.44
C LEU A 248 6.61 13.75 13.93
N THR A 249 7.52 14.70 13.68
CA THR A 249 7.18 16.03 13.17
C THR A 249 6.99 16.03 11.65
N GLN A 250 7.78 15.25 10.91
CA GLN A 250 7.65 15.09 9.46
C GLN A 250 6.47 14.19 9.08
N GLY A 251 6.17 13.23 9.94
CA GLY A 251 5.24 12.15 9.70
C GLY A 251 5.92 10.93 9.06
N PHE A 252 5.26 9.78 9.13
CA PHE A 252 5.76 8.50 8.65
C PHE A 252 4.65 7.71 7.96
N PHE A 253 5.05 6.77 7.12
CA PHE A 253 4.16 5.80 6.49
C PHE A 253 4.12 4.51 7.31
N LEU A 254 2.94 3.91 7.42
CA LEU A 254 2.78 2.53 7.87
C LEU A 254 2.62 1.60 6.68
N GLY A 255 3.20 0.42 6.80
CA GLY A 255 3.30 -0.54 5.74
C GLY A 255 3.23 -1.96 6.25
N GLY A 256 2.64 -2.86 5.48
CA GLY A 256 2.79 -4.27 5.77
C GLY A 256 2.45 -5.18 4.59
N THR A 257 2.97 -6.39 4.66
CA THR A 257 2.61 -7.50 3.76
C THR A 257 1.92 -8.60 4.57
N SER A 258 0.91 -9.26 4.02
CA SER A 258 0.28 -10.45 4.63
C SER A 258 -0.21 -10.21 6.08
N GLU A 259 0.33 -10.87 7.10
CA GLU A 259 0.01 -10.62 8.53
C GLU A 259 0.28 -9.18 8.94
N GLY A 260 1.41 -8.61 8.50
CA GLY A 260 1.73 -7.23 8.78
C GLY A 260 0.76 -6.27 8.11
N ALA A 261 0.26 -6.63 6.91
CA ALA A 261 -0.77 -5.86 6.22
C ALA A 261 -2.12 -5.92 6.97
N MET A 262 -2.50 -7.07 7.52
CA MET A 262 -3.65 -7.21 8.41
C MET A 262 -3.49 -6.32 9.66
N THR A 263 -2.30 -6.32 10.26
CA THR A 263 -2.00 -5.48 11.43
C THR A 263 -2.17 -4.00 11.10
N VAL A 264 -1.54 -3.52 10.02
CA VAL A 264 -1.63 -2.12 9.59
C VAL A 264 -3.05 -1.73 9.21
N ALA A 265 -3.79 -2.61 8.53
CA ALA A 265 -5.19 -2.37 8.18
C ALA A 265 -6.06 -2.13 9.41
N ARG A 266 -5.88 -2.96 10.46
CA ARG A 266 -6.68 -2.92 11.69
C ARG A 266 -6.13 -1.97 12.76
N PHE A 267 -4.99 -1.33 12.54
CA PHE A 267 -4.32 -0.54 13.56
C PHE A 267 -5.12 0.72 13.90
N ASP A 268 -5.52 0.87 15.17
CA ASP A 268 -6.15 2.11 15.63
C ASP A 268 -5.10 3.19 15.84
N ASP A 269 -4.90 3.99 14.79
CA ASP A 269 -3.95 5.09 14.79
C ASP A 269 -4.54 6.46 15.11
N GLN A 270 -5.79 6.56 15.60
CA GLN A 270 -6.39 7.84 15.98
C GLN A 270 -5.53 8.65 16.95
N ARG A 271 -4.80 7.97 17.84
CA ARG A 271 -3.93 8.59 18.82
C ARG A 271 -2.69 9.27 18.24
N TYR A 272 -2.33 8.95 17.00
CA TYR A 272 -1.16 9.51 16.31
C TYR A 272 -1.51 10.72 15.45
N GLY A 273 -2.80 10.98 15.20
CA GLY A 273 -3.26 12.12 14.41
C GLY A 273 -2.55 12.22 13.07
N GLU A 274 -2.11 13.43 12.71
CA GLU A 274 -1.43 13.70 11.44
C GLU A 274 -0.01 13.12 11.30
N GLN A 275 0.49 12.35 12.29
CA GLN A 275 1.82 11.73 12.21
C GLN A 275 1.86 10.62 11.16
N ILE A 276 0.74 9.93 10.91
CA ILE A 276 0.67 8.89 9.89
C ILE A 276 0.19 9.51 8.60
N ILE A 277 1.07 9.57 7.61
CA ILE A 277 0.82 10.30 6.35
C ILE A 277 0.38 9.39 5.20
N GLY A 278 0.39 8.07 5.41
CA GLY A 278 -0.18 7.08 4.50
C GLY A 278 -0.03 5.66 5.02
N ARG A 279 -0.87 4.75 4.50
CA ARG A 279 -0.83 3.30 4.76
C ARG A 279 -0.64 2.55 3.44
N PHE A 280 0.28 1.59 3.39
CA PHE A 280 0.30 0.58 2.33
C PHE A 280 0.00 -0.81 2.90
N ILE A 281 -0.95 -1.49 2.27
CA ILE A 281 -1.47 -2.79 2.69
C ILE A 281 -1.27 -3.73 1.51
N ASN A 282 -0.22 -4.54 1.58
CA ASN A 282 0.19 -5.44 0.50
C ASN A 282 -0.26 -6.88 0.79
N SER A 283 -0.83 -7.55 -0.20
CA SER A 283 -1.22 -8.96 -0.14
C SER A 283 -2.15 -9.28 1.04
N PHE A 284 -3.13 -8.41 1.27
CA PHE A 284 -4.24 -8.61 2.21
C PHE A 284 -5.48 -7.90 1.68
N GLY A 285 -6.63 -8.58 1.70
CA GLY A 285 -7.86 -8.10 1.08
C GLY A 285 -8.60 -7.01 1.85
N ILE A 286 -8.32 -6.80 3.14
CA ILE A 286 -9.13 -5.87 3.99
C ILE A 286 -10.61 -6.27 3.94
N GLU A 287 -10.87 -7.55 4.19
CA GLU A 287 -12.20 -8.15 4.17
C GLU A 287 -12.35 -9.10 5.38
N TYR A 288 -13.59 -9.51 5.67
CA TYR A 288 -13.84 -10.55 6.67
C TYR A 288 -13.41 -11.91 6.10
N CYS A 289 -12.37 -12.51 6.66
CA CYS A 289 -11.74 -13.73 6.16
C CYS A 289 -11.10 -14.49 7.33
N TYR A 290 -10.35 -15.56 7.03
CA TYR A 290 -9.73 -16.39 8.07
C TYR A 290 -8.69 -15.67 8.95
N PHE A 291 -8.16 -14.51 8.53
CA PHE A 291 -7.27 -13.68 9.34
C PHE A 291 -8.02 -12.73 10.28
N THR A 292 -9.31 -12.51 10.06
CA THR A 292 -10.11 -11.50 10.75
C THR A 292 -11.21 -12.20 11.53
N PRO A 293 -11.06 -12.38 12.86
CA PRO A 293 -11.98 -13.21 13.66
C PRO A 293 -13.44 -12.78 13.57
N THR A 294 -13.70 -11.47 13.47
CA THR A 294 -15.02 -10.90 13.34
C THR A 294 -15.17 -10.06 12.07
N PRO A 295 -16.41 -9.78 11.60
CA PRO A 295 -16.63 -8.88 10.47
C PRO A 295 -16.06 -7.47 10.68
N ASN A 296 -15.92 -7.01 11.92
CA ASN A 296 -15.33 -5.70 12.21
C ASN A 296 -13.80 -5.71 12.02
N ASP A 297 -13.16 -6.86 12.20
CA ASP A 297 -11.72 -7.02 12.00
C ASP A 297 -11.34 -7.00 10.52
N GLY A 298 -12.31 -7.22 9.61
CA GLY A 298 -12.17 -7.05 8.17
C GLY A 298 -12.20 -5.59 7.69
N LYS A 299 -12.17 -4.61 8.60
CA LYS A 299 -12.28 -3.18 8.27
C LYS A 299 -10.96 -2.44 8.52
N ILE A 300 -10.84 -1.26 7.91
CA ILE A 300 -9.80 -0.29 8.24
C ILE A 300 -10.08 0.27 9.64
N GLY A 301 -9.09 0.15 10.52
CA GLY A 301 -9.06 0.78 11.84
C GLY A 301 -8.57 2.23 11.79
N GLY A 302 -8.71 2.93 12.90
CA GLY A 302 -8.08 4.23 13.09
C GLY A 302 -8.71 5.38 12.28
N GLN A 303 -7.85 6.19 11.65
CA GLN A 303 -8.19 7.40 10.91
C GLN A 303 -8.57 7.10 9.45
N LEU A 304 -9.75 7.55 8.98
CA LEU A 304 -10.23 7.28 7.60
C LEU A 304 -9.76 8.32 6.57
N ASP A 305 -9.10 9.39 7.03
CA ASP A 305 -8.53 10.44 6.19
C ASP A 305 -7.07 10.18 5.80
N VAL A 306 -6.41 9.19 6.41
CA VAL A 306 -5.06 8.76 6.03
C VAL A 306 -5.11 8.04 4.67
N PRO A 307 -4.37 8.53 3.65
CA PRO A 307 -4.35 7.90 2.34
C PRO A 307 -3.94 6.43 2.41
N THR A 308 -4.75 5.56 1.84
CA THR A 308 -4.54 4.11 1.94
C THR A 308 -4.36 3.47 0.56
N LEU A 309 -3.24 2.77 0.38
CA LEU A 309 -2.91 1.99 -0.82
C LEU A 309 -3.06 0.50 -0.51
N ASN A 310 -3.90 -0.21 -1.26
CA ASN A 310 -4.01 -1.67 -1.19
C ASN A 310 -3.49 -2.30 -2.49
N ILE A 311 -2.66 -3.33 -2.35
CA ILE A 311 -1.99 -4.02 -3.47
C ILE A 311 -2.24 -5.50 -3.30
N ILE A 312 -2.79 -6.17 -4.31
CA ILE A 312 -3.06 -7.61 -4.24
C ILE A 312 -2.99 -8.28 -5.61
N GLY A 313 -2.48 -9.50 -5.64
CA GLY A 313 -2.43 -10.31 -6.85
C GLY A 313 -3.75 -11.03 -7.13
N THR A 314 -4.14 -11.13 -8.41
CA THR A 314 -5.32 -11.91 -8.84
C THR A 314 -5.21 -13.41 -8.54
N LYS A 315 -3.99 -13.91 -8.31
CA LYS A 315 -3.67 -15.30 -7.95
C LYS A 315 -3.07 -15.39 -6.54
N ASP A 316 -3.35 -14.43 -5.66
CA ASP A 316 -2.95 -14.51 -4.26
C ASP A 316 -3.60 -15.74 -3.60
N GLN A 317 -2.78 -16.66 -3.13
CA GLN A 317 -3.23 -17.98 -2.69
C GLN A 317 -3.76 -17.99 -1.25
N TYR A 318 -3.64 -16.87 -0.55
CA TYR A 318 -4.10 -16.72 0.83
C TYR A 318 -5.34 -15.85 0.89
N PHE A 319 -5.33 -14.70 0.21
CA PHE A 319 -6.36 -13.67 0.31
C PHE A 319 -7.06 -13.35 -1.01
N GLY A 320 -6.63 -13.92 -2.13
CA GLY A 320 -7.22 -13.64 -3.44
C GLY A 320 -8.68 -14.09 -3.57
N ALA A 321 -9.38 -13.58 -4.57
CA ALA A 321 -10.79 -13.90 -4.82
C ALA A 321 -11.01 -15.34 -5.32
N ILE A 322 -9.97 -15.95 -5.90
CA ILE A 322 -10.03 -17.22 -6.62
C ILE A 322 -9.04 -18.18 -5.98
N ASP A 323 -9.49 -19.40 -5.66
CA ASP A 323 -8.65 -20.51 -5.21
C ASP A 323 -7.70 -20.19 -4.05
N SER A 324 -8.13 -19.33 -3.12
CA SER A 324 -7.34 -18.93 -1.96
C SER A 324 -7.77 -19.63 -0.68
N VAL A 325 -6.89 -19.66 0.33
CA VAL A 325 -7.22 -20.14 1.69
C VAL A 325 -8.42 -19.40 2.26
N ALA A 326 -8.48 -18.07 2.13
CA ALA A 326 -9.61 -17.27 2.56
C ALA A 326 -10.92 -17.70 1.89
N LYS A 327 -10.92 -17.94 0.57
CA LYS A 327 -12.11 -18.39 -0.15
C LYS A 327 -12.51 -19.82 0.22
N ILE A 328 -11.54 -20.72 0.43
CA ILE A 328 -11.80 -22.10 0.86
C ILE A 328 -12.44 -22.11 2.26
N VAL A 329 -11.83 -21.41 3.22
CA VAL A 329 -12.36 -21.30 4.59
C VAL A 329 -13.73 -20.62 4.58
N ALA A 330 -13.90 -19.53 3.84
CA ALA A 330 -15.17 -18.85 3.75
C ALA A 330 -16.26 -19.73 3.14
N ASN A 331 -15.96 -20.59 2.15
CA ASN A 331 -16.97 -21.40 1.49
C ASN A 331 -17.32 -22.72 2.20
N ASP A 332 -16.54 -23.14 3.19
CA ASP A 332 -16.88 -24.35 3.95
C ASP A 332 -18.25 -24.18 4.65
N PRO A 333 -19.18 -25.14 4.49
CA PRO A 333 -20.54 -25.02 5.01
C PRO A 333 -20.66 -25.36 6.50
N THR A 334 -19.66 -26.02 7.09
CA THR A 334 -19.77 -26.61 8.44
C THR A 334 -18.98 -25.80 9.45
N ASN A 335 -17.70 -25.57 9.17
CA ASN A 335 -16.75 -24.91 10.07
C ASN A 335 -16.22 -23.58 9.49
N GLY A 336 -16.62 -23.25 8.26
CA GLY A 336 -16.19 -22.05 7.55
C GLY A 336 -16.70 -20.75 8.15
N TYR A 337 -15.89 -19.70 8.02
CA TYR A 337 -16.22 -18.33 8.41
C TYR A 337 -15.52 -17.33 7.49
N GLY A 338 -15.93 -16.06 7.55
CA GLY A 338 -15.55 -15.05 6.58
C GLY A 338 -16.69 -14.70 5.62
N GLU A 339 -16.46 -13.72 4.78
CA GLU A 339 -17.41 -13.26 3.78
C GLU A 339 -17.50 -14.26 2.62
N LYS A 340 -18.71 -14.65 2.23
CA LYS A 340 -18.90 -15.61 1.12
C LYS A 340 -18.53 -14.96 -0.23
N ASP A 341 -18.78 -13.66 -0.37
CA ASP A 341 -18.50 -12.87 -1.58
C ASP A 341 -17.18 -12.09 -1.50
N LEU A 342 -16.12 -12.74 -0.99
CA LEU A 342 -14.76 -12.19 -1.02
C LEU A 342 -14.35 -11.80 -2.43
N THR A 343 -13.97 -10.54 -2.58
CA THR A 343 -13.37 -9.96 -3.78
C THR A 343 -11.84 -9.99 -3.76
N GLY A 344 -11.27 -10.38 -2.62
CA GLY A 344 -9.84 -10.49 -2.40
C GLY A 344 -9.12 -9.15 -2.55
N ASN A 345 -9.78 -8.02 -2.25
CA ASN A 345 -9.20 -6.68 -2.31
C ASN A 345 -10.04 -5.68 -1.48
N GLY A 346 -9.43 -4.53 -1.15
CA GLY A 346 -10.02 -3.59 -0.21
C GLY A 346 -11.09 -2.66 -0.75
N TYR A 347 -11.43 -2.69 -2.05
CA TYR A 347 -12.24 -1.63 -2.66
C TYR A 347 -13.61 -1.49 -1.98
N LYS A 348 -14.36 -2.60 -1.85
CA LYS A 348 -15.68 -2.62 -1.19
C LYS A 348 -15.60 -2.02 0.22
N THR A 349 -14.62 -2.47 1.01
CA THR A 349 -14.43 -2.00 2.39
C THR A 349 -14.09 -0.52 2.47
N MET A 350 -13.16 -0.05 1.63
CA MET A 350 -12.76 1.37 1.62
C MET A 350 -13.94 2.28 1.27
N VAL A 351 -14.76 1.88 0.30
CA VAL A 351 -15.97 2.63 -0.11
C VAL A 351 -17.01 2.60 1.00
N ALA A 352 -17.30 1.43 1.56
CA ALA A 352 -18.29 1.27 2.64
C ALA A 352 -17.94 2.12 3.88
N GLN A 353 -16.66 2.24 4.20
CA GLN A 353 -16.18 3.07 5.31
C GLN A 353 -16.01 4.56 4.95
N LYS A 354 -16.20 4.93 3.68
CA LYS A 354 -16.03 6.32 3.18
C LYS A 354 -14.65 6.89 3.47
N LEU A 355 -13.60 6.12 3.17
CA LEU A 355 -12.23 6.65 3.23
C LEU A 355 -12.09 7.89 2.35
N ASN A 356 -11.39 8.91 2.83
CA ASN A 356 -11.20 10.14 2.07
C ASN A 356 -10.42 9.90 0.78
N VAL A 357 -9.34 9.11 0.88
CA VAL A 357 -8.42 8.79 -0.22
C VAL A 357 -8.03 7.33 -0.18
N GLY A 358 -8.26 6.61 -1.28
CA GLY A 358 -7.87 5.21 -1.43
C GLY A 358 -7.47 4.83 -2.86
N LEU A 359 -6.50 3.94 -2.98
CA LEU A 359 -6.19 3.28 -4.25
C LEU A 359 -6.07 1.77 -4.02
N VAL A 360 -6.76 0.99 -4.85
CA VAL A 360 -6.67 -0.48 -4.86
C VAL A 360 -6.05 -0.90 -6.18
N CYS A 361 -4.91 -1.59 -6.14
CA CYS A 361 -4.24 -2.16 -7.30
C CYS A 361 -4.42 -3.69 -7.28
N VAL A 362 -5.06 -4.22 -8.31
CA VAL A 362 -5.25 -5.67 -8.53
C VAL A 362 -4.36 -6.11 -9.69
N LEU A 363 -3.37 -6.96 -9.40
CA LEU A 363 -2.28 -7.28 -10.32
C LEU A 363 -2.53 -8.61 -11.02
N GLU A 364 -2.64 -8.56 -12.36
CA GLU A 364 -2.89 -9.72 -13.20
C GLU A 364 -1.80 -10.77 -13.01
N GLU A 365 -2.19 -12.02 -12.81
CA GLU A 365 -1.29 -13.14 -12.53
C GLU A 365 -0.37 -12.97 -11.30
N GLY A 366 -0.53 -11.89 -10.53
CA GLY A 366 0.19 -11.64 -9.28
C GLY A 366 -0.14 -12.70 -8.24
N VAL A 367 0.89 -13.22 -7.58
CA VAL A 367 0.78 -14.19 -6.46
C VAL A 367 0.87 -13.46 -5.12
N HIS A 368 0.84 -14.20 -4.01
CA HIS A 368 1.11 -13.62 -2.70
C HIS A 368 2.48 -12.95 -2.65
N SER A 369 2.51 -11.69 -2.20
CA SER A 369 3.64 -10.77 -2.37
C SER A 369 3.97 -10.50 -3.85
N PRO A 370 3.15 -9.68 -4.54
CA PRO A 370 3.36 -9.34 -5.95
C PRO A 370 4.65 -8.55 -6.20
N CYS A 371 5.38 -8.15 -5.17
CA CYS A 371 6.73 -7.59 -5.27
C CYS A 371 7.70 -8.49 -6.05
N ASN A 372 7.48 -9.80 -6.05
CA ASN A 372 8.31 -10.74 -6.82
C ASN A 372 7.96 -10.79 -8.31
N THR A 373 6.74 -10.40 -8.68
CA THR A 373 6.22 -10.56 -10.04
C THR A 373 5.88 -9.25 -10.74
N HIS A 374 5.90 -8.11 -10.03
CA HIS A 374 5.48 -6.81 -10.56
C HIS A 374 6.40 -5.67 -10.09
N ASP A 375 7.67 -5.96 -9.80
CA ASP A 375 8.63 -5.03 -9.21
C ASP A 375 8.68 -3.67 -9.95
N ASN A 376 8.81 -3.68 -11.29
CA ASN A 376 8.81 -2.46 -12.10
C ASN A 376 7.59 -1.55 -11.91
N PHE A 377 6.39 -2.15 -11.91
CA PHE A 377 5.15 -1.40 -11.68
C PHE A 377 5.13 -0.85 -10.24
N LEU A 378 5.52 -1.68 -9.27
CA LEU A 378 5.47 -1.32 -7.85
C LEU A 378 6.48 -0.22 -7.49
N ARG A 379 7.66 -0.19 -8.10
CA ARG A 379 8.62 0.93 -7.92
C ARG A 379 7.99 2.27 -8.27
N GLN A 380 7.37 2.35 -9.45
CA GLN A 380 6.71 3.57 -9.91
C GLN A 380 5.50 3.92 -9.03
N LEU A 381 4.71 2.92 -8.65
CA LEU A 381 3.58 3.10 -7.74
C LEU A 381 4.03 3.65 -6.38
N PHE A 382 5.05 3.06 -5.77
CA PHE A 382 5.59 3.47 -4.47
C PHE A 382 6.22 4.87 -4.53
N GLN A 383 6.97 5.17 -5.59
CA GLN A 383 7.47 6.52 -5.85
C GLN A 383 6.33 7.55 -5.86
N HIS A 384 5.23 7.27 -6.55
CA HIS A 384 4.07 8.17 -6.58
C HIS A 384 3.37 8.25 -5.22
N PHE A 385 3.18 7.11 -4.54
CA PHE A 385 2.53 7.08 -3.24
C PHE A 385 3.30 7.85 -2.17
N PHE A 386 4.61 7.63 -2.05
CA PHE A 386 5.42 8.30 -1.03
C PHE A 386 5.63 9.79 -1.30
N THR A 387 5.52 10.24 -2.55
CA THR A 387 5.63 11.67 -2.90
C THR A 387 4.29 12.39 -2.86
N ARG A 388 3.18 11.70 -3.19
CA ARG A 388 1.85 12.28 -3.42
C ARG A 388 0.70 11.41 -2.88
N ALA A 389 0.83 10.89 -1.66
CA ALA A 389 -0.16 10.00 -1.04
C ALA A 389 -1.61 10.52 -1.12
N ALA A 390 -1.84 11.81 -0.86
CA ALA A 390 -3.17 12.42 -0.91
C ALA A 390 -3.82 12.45 -2.33
N SER A 391 -3.02 12.30 -3.39
CA SER A 391 -3.48 12.24 -4.78
C SER A 391 -3.30 10.85 -5.39
N ILE A 392 -3.07 9.81 -4.57
CA ILE A 392 -2.79 8.46 -5.10
C ILE A 392 -3.96 7.90 -5.92
N TRP A 393 -5.19 8.31 -5.60
CA TRP A 393 -6.40 7.95 -6.34
C TRP A 393 -6.45 8.51 -7.77
N GLU A 394 -5.58 9.49 -8.12
CA GLU A 394 -5.46 10.07 -9.45
C GLU A 394 -4.38 9.38 -10.32
N LEU A 395 -3.83 8.25 -9.88
CA LEU A 395 -2.66 7.62 -10.50
C LEU A 395 -2.83 7.40 -12.01
N ASP A 396 -4.00 6.94 -12.45
CA ASP A 396 -4.36 6.75 -13.86
C ASP A 396 -4.22 8.04 -14.68
N GLN A 397 -4.65 9.17 -14.12
CA GLN A 397 -4.57 10.48 -14.78
C GLN A 397 -3.13 10.99 -14.80
N ILE A 398 -2.41 10.83 -13.69
CA ILE A 398 -1.00 11.21 -13.59
C ILE A 398 -0.18 10.41 -14.62
N TRP A 399 -0.39 9.10 -14.70
CA TRP A 399 0.33 8.21 -15.61
C TRP A 399 -0.11 8.34 -17.06
N SER A 400 -1.30 8.89 -17.33
CA SER A 400 -1.76 9.14 -18.70
C SER A 400 -0.89 10.13 -19.48
N GLY A 401 -0.14 10.99 -18.77
CA GLY A 401 0.82 11.92 -19.35
C GLY A 401 2.16 11.28 -19.73
N ASP A 402 2.44 10.06 -19.26
CA ASP A 402 3.68 9.33 -19.55
C ASP A 402 3.38 8.17 -20.53
N PRO A 403 3.91 8.21 -21.77
CA PRO A 403 3.71 7.16 -22.76
C PRO A 403 4.14 5.75 -22.29
N THR A 404 5.05 5.66 -21.32
CA THR A 404 5.54 4.39 -20.77
C THR A 404 4.66 3.85 -19.66
N LEU A 405 3.91 4.71 -18.95
CA LEU A 405 3.07 4.33 -17.80
C LEU A 405 1.58 4.26 -18.13
N LYS A 406 1.10 5.01 -19.13
CA LYS A 406 -0.34 5.10 -19.50
C LYS A 406 -0.99 3.74 -19.77
N GLY A 407 -0.23 2.78 -20.28
CA GLY A 407 -0.72 1.43 -20.61
C GLY A 407 -0.63 0.42 -19.46
N LEU A 408 -0.11 0.83 -18.28
CA LEU A 408 0.14 -0.08 -17.17
C LEU A 408 -1.03 -0.22 -16.21
N VAL A 409 -2.08 0.58 -16.36
CA VAL A 409 -3.25 0.57 -15.47
C VAL A 409 -4.55 0.71 -16.25
N GLU A 410 -5.58 0.02 -15.79
CA GLU A 410 -6.95 0.14 -16.27
C GLU A 410 -7.88 0.42 -15.08
N VAL A 411 -8.66 1.50 -15.13
CA VAL A 411 -9.64 1.80 -14.07
C VAL A 411 -10.82 0.84 -14.18
N LYS A 412 -11.05 0.02 -13.16
CA LYS A 412 -12.19 -0.91 -13.09
C LYS A 412 -13.37 -0.34 -12.32
N GLN A 413 -13.10 0.34 -11.21
CA GLN A 413 -14.12 0.94 -10.36
C GLN A 413 -13.63 2.31 -9.86
N SER A 414 -14.54 3.25 -9.70
CA SER A 414 -14.23 4.58 -9.21
C SER A 414 -15.44 5.25 -8.57
N THR A 415 -15.24 5.82 -7.40
CA THR A 415 -16.24 6.61 -6.67
C THR A 415 -16.43 8.03 -7.22
N THR A 416 -15.52 8.50 -8.09
CA THR A 416 -15.59 9.85 -8.68
C THR A 416 -16.37 9.91 -9.98
N ASN A 417 -16.62 8.76 -10.61
CA ASN A 417 -17.32 8.66 -11.90
C ASN A 417 -18.80 8.30 -11.73
N GLU A 418 -19.27 8.08 -10.50
CA GLU A 418 -20.67 7.78 -10.21
C GLU A 418 -21.44 9.10 -9.99
N ASP A 419 -22.64 9.21 -10.57
CA ASP A 419 -23.48 10.43 -10.58
C ASP A 419 -23.82 10.97 -9.17
N ALA A 420 -23.57 10.18 -8.12
CA ALA A 420 -23.67 10.60 -6.73
C ALA A 420 -22.27 10.70 -6.11
N PHE A 421 -21.78 11.93 -5.92
CA PHE A 421 -20.57 12.17 -5.13
C PHE A 421 -20.72 11.55 -3.74
N THR A 422 -19.99 10.47 -3.49
CA THR A 422 -20.05 9.68 -2.25
C THR A 422 -19.27 10.32 -1.09
N GLY A 423 -18.50 11.38 -1.36
CA GLY A 423 -17.62 12.03 -0.39
C GLY A 423 -16.27 11.34 -0.22
N CYS A 424 -15.95 10.33 -1.04
CA CYS A 424 -14.69 9.61 -1.03
C CYS A 424 -13.98 9.67 -2.39
N ASN A 425 -12.64 9.61 -2.37
CA ASN A 425 -11.79 9.56 -3.56
C ASN A 425 -11.08 8.20 -3.61
N ILE A 426 -11.82 7.19 -4.08
CA ILE A 426 -11.35 5.80 -4.13
C ILE A 426 -11.43 5.28 -5.56
N LYS A 427 -10.34 4.67 -6.04
CA LYS A 427 -10.30 3.94 -7.32
C LYS A 427 -9.75 2.53 -7.15
N GLN A 428 -10.25 1.62 -7.98
CA GLN A 428 -9.67 0.31 -8.23
C GLN A 428 -9.05 0.28 -9.63
N LEU A 429 -7.75 -0.02 -9.68
CA LEU A 429 -6.99 -0.24 -10.89
C LEU A 429 -6.74 -1.74 -11.07
N PHE A 430 -6.95 -2.21 -12.28
CA PHE A 430 -6.40 -3.47 -12.76
C PHE A 430 -5.05 -3.20 -13.44
N VAL A 431 -4.06 -4.00 -13.10
CA VAL A 431 -2.70 -3.89 -13.61
C VAL A 431 -2.45 -5.12 -14.48
N PRO A 432 -2.49 -5.00 -15.83
CA PRO A 432 -2.24 -6.12 -16.70
C PRO A 432 -0.79 -6.60 -16.58
N THR A 433 -0.55 -7.82 -17.04
CA THR A 433 0.80 -8.40 -17.11
C THR A 433 1.70 -7.48 -17.93
N MET A 434 2.86 -7.15 -17.37
CA MET A 434 3.78 -6.20 -17.97
C MET A 434 4.26 -6.71 -19.35
N PRO A 435 4.32 -5.84 -20.38
CA PRO A 435 4.81 -6.23 -21.71
C PRO A 435 6.35 -6.28 -21.78
N PHE A 436 7.02 -6.39 -20.64
CA PHE A 436 8.47 -6.46 -20.49
C PHE A 436 8.83 -7.18 -19.19
N PRO A 437 10.07 -7.70 -19.06
CA PRO A 437 10.49 -8.45 -17.88
C PRO A 437 10.38 -7.65 -16.59
N ASN A 438 9.90 -8.24 -15.50
CA ASN A 438 9.64 -7.51 -14.25
C ASN A 438 10.90 -7.21 -13.44
N ARG A 439 11.96 -7.99 -13.65
CA ARG A 439 13.24 -7.85 -12.93
C ARG A 439 14.22 -6.86 -13.57
N MET A 440 13.84 -6.25 -14.68
CA MET A 440 14.68 -5.33 -15.44
C MET A 440 14.18 -3.90 -15.27
N SER A 441 15.03 -2.97 -14.84
CA SER A 441 14.62 -1.58 -14.61
C SER A 441 14.03 -0.92 -15.87
N LEU A 442 13.17 0.08 -15.70
CA LEU A 442 12.60 0.82 -16.85
C LEU A 442 13.67 1.45 -17.73
N ARG A 443 14.79 1.90 -17.15
CA ARG A 443 15.92 2.44 -17.90
C ARG A 443 16.59 1.39 -18.76
N GLU A 444 16.77 0.17 -18.26
CA GLU A 444 17.28 -0.96 -19.03
C GLU A 444 16.30 -1.36 -20.14
N VAL A 445 15.00 -1.42 -19.84
CA VAL A 445 13.96 -1.68 -20.85
C VAL A 445 13.98 -0.62 -21.95
N GLN A 446 14.09 0.66 -21.59
CA GLN A 446 14.21 1.77 -22.54
C GLN A 446 15.51 1.69 -23.36
N ALA A 447 16.63 1.39 -22.72
CA ALA A 447 17.91 1.22 -23.41
C ALA A 447 17.86 0.08 -24.43
N LEU A 448 17.26 -1.07 -24.07
CA LEU A 448 17.07 -2.19 -24.98
C LEU A 448 16.15 -1.82 -26.15
N ARG A 449 15.09 -1.05 -25.94
CA ARG A 449 14.23 -0.57 -27.04
C ARG A 449 14.99 0.27 -28.07
N CYS A 450 16.06 0.95 -27.67
CA CYS A 450 16.90 1.75 -28.57
C CYS A 450 17.95 0.92 -29.35
N ILE A 451 18.19 -0.34 -28.97
CA ILE A 451 19.20 -1.20 -29.61
C ILE A 451 18.54 -2.04 -30.71
N LYS A 452 19.18 -2.15 -31.88
CA LYS A 452 18.69 -2.88 -33.09
C LYS A 452 18.25 -4.34 -32.82
N ARG A 453 18.67 -4.95 -31.70
CA ARG A 453 18.31 -6.32 -31.25
C ARG A 453 17.73 -6.37 -29.83
N GLY A 454 17.47 -5.25 -29.18
CA GLY A 454 17.00 -5.30 -27.80
C GLY A 454 15.57 -5.85 -27.66
N GLY A 455 14.77 -5.82 -28.73
CA GLY A 455 13.49 -6.54 -28.79
C GLY A 455 13.63 -8.05 -28.58
N ASP A 456 14.63 -8.68 -29.20
CA ASP A 456 14.88 -10.13 -29.06
C ASP A 456 15.34 -10.49 -27.64
N VAL A 457 16.15 -9.61 -27.03
CA VAL A 457 16.62 -9.76 -25.64
C VAL A 457 15.44 -9.65 -24.68
N LEU A 458 14.57 -8.65 -24.86
CA LEU A 458 13.36 -8.49 -24.05
C LEU A 458 12.43 -9.70 -24.18
N ALA A 459 12.18 -10.18 -25.41
CA ALA A 459 11.34 -11.35 -25.65
C ALA A 459 11.92 -12.63 -25.01
N THR A 460 13.24 -12.81 -25.08
CA THR A 460 13.93 -13.94 -24.44
C THR A 460 13.79 -13.89 -22.92
N ALA A 461 14.07 -12.74 -22.31
CA ALA A 461 13.93 -12.54 -20.87
C ALA A 461 12.48 -12.75 -20.40
N MET A 462 11.48 -12.25 -21.15
CA MET A 462 10.07 -12.47 -20.83
C MET A 462 9.69 -13.95 -20.87
N ARG A 463 10.20 -14.70 -21.85
CA ARG A 463 9.93 -16.14 -21.97
C ARG A 463 10.56 -16.91 -20.81
N GLU A 464 11.81 -16.60 -20.46
CA GLU A 464 12.49 -17.23 -19.31
C GLU A 464 11.76 -16.95 -17.99
N GLU A 465 11.36 -15.70 -17.77
CA GLU A 465 10.57 -15.30 -16.61
C GLU A 465 9.21 -15.99 -16.59
N GLY A 466 8.53 -16.08 -17.73
CA GLY A 466 7.25 -16.78 -17.88
C GLY A 466 7.35 -18.26 -17.50
N GLU A 467 8.43 -18.95 -17.88
CA GLU A 467 8.67 -20.34 -17.48
C GLU A 467 8.94 -20.50 -15.98
N ILE A 468 9.64 -19.54 -15.35
CA ILE A 468 9.82 -19.52 -13.88
C ILE A 468 8.47 -19.36 -13.19
N ILE A 469 7.68 -18.35 -13.57
CA ILE A 469 6.36 -18.09 -13.00
C ILE A 469 5.44 -19.30 -13.17
N LYS A 470 5.47 -19.95 -14.34
CA LYS A 470 4.68 -21.15 -14.62
C LYS A 470 5.06 -22.32 -13.70
N LYS A 471 6.35 -22.55 -13.45
CA LYS A 471 6.83 -23.58 -12.51
C LYS A 471 6.41 -23.29 -11.08
N GLU A 472 6.54 -22.03 -10.63
CA GLU A 472 6.09 -21.61 -9.30
C GLU A 472 4.59 -21.81 -9.12
N LYS A 473 3.79 -21.37 -10.11
CA LYS A 473 2.32 -21.59 -10.12
C LYS A 473 1.98 -23.07 -10.04
N ALA A 474 2.59 -23.92 -10.85
CA ALA A 474 2.34 -25.36 -10.82
C ALA A 474 2.67 -25.97 -9.44
N ALA A 475 3.78 -25.56 -8.82
CA ALA A 475 4.15 -25.99 -7.48
C ALA A 475 3.14 -25.54 -6.42
N ILE A 476 2.58 -24.33 -6.55
CA ILE A 476 1.59 -23.81 -5.62
C ILE A 476 0.21 -24.46 -5.81
N THR A 477 -0.25 -24.62 -7.06
CA THR A 477 -1.48 -25.36 -7.39
C THR A 477 -1.42 -26.78 -6.83
N ALA A 478 -0.29 -27.48 -7.02
CA ALA A 478 -0.11 -28.82 -6.46
C ALA A 478 -0.23 -28.84 -4.93
N LYS A 479 0.26 -27.80 -4.22
CA LYS A 479 0.10 -27.67 -2.77
C LYS A 479 -1.36 -27.45 -2.37
N LEU A 480 -2.09 -26.59 -3.10
CA LEU A 480 -3.51 -26.32 -2.82
C LEU A 480 -4.38 -27.56 -3.10
N ASP A 481 -4.11 -28.29 -4.17
CA ASP A 481 -4.84 -29.51 -4.50
C ASP A 481 -4.59 -30.63 -3.49
N ALA A 482 -3.37 -30.74 -2.96
CA ALA A 482 -3.07 -31.65 -1.86
C ALA A 482 -3.88 -31.32 -0.59
N VAL A 483 -4.08 -30.04 -0.28
CA VAL A 483 -4.93 -29.60 0.85
C VAL A 483 -6.40 -29.97 0.61
N ARG A 484 -6.90 -29.78 -0.62
CA ARG A 484 -8.27 -30.16 -1.01
C ARG A 484 -8.51 -31.67 -0.84
N ALA A 485 -7.59 -32.48 -1.36
CA ALA A 485 -7.68 -33.94 -1.28
C ALA A 485 -7.58 -34.48 0.16
N GLY A 486 -6.85 -33.80 1.04
CA GLY A 486 -6.71 -34.17 2.44
C GLY A 486 -7.93 -33.83 3.31
N SER A 487 -8.64 -32.74 3.01
CA SER A 487 -9.73 -32.23 3.86
C SER A 487 -10.96 -33.14 3.94
N SER A 488 -11.18 -34.02 2.95
CA SER A 488 -12.44 -34.75 2.83
C SER A 488 -12.46 -36.15 3.48
N ARG A 489 -11.38 -36.64 4.09
CA ARG A 489 -11.28 -38.06 4.46
C ARG A 489 -11.10 -38.42 5.92
N ASN A 490 -10.67 -37.52 6.80
CA ASN A 490 -10.52 -37.84 8.22
C ASN A 490 -10.88 -36.64 9.07
N GLY A 491 -12.12 -36.59 9.57
CA GLY A 491 -12.47 -35.70 10.68
C GLY A 491 -11.52 -35.98 11.85
N GLY A 492 -10.62 -35.04 12.12
CA GLY A 492 -9.59 -35.18 13.14
C GLY A 492 -10.20 -35.44 14.51
N LYS A 493 -9.67 -36.44 15.24
CA LYS A 493 -9.96 -36.62 16.66
C LYS A 493 -9.39 -35.40 17.40
N GLY A 494 -10.27 -34.51 17.85
CA GLY A 494 -9.90 -33.24 18.48
C GLY A 494 -8.95 -33.40 19.66
N PHE A 495 -7.98 -32.49 19.75
CA PHE A 495 -7.23 -32.25 20.98
C PHE A 495 -8.17 -31.73 22.08
N GLN A 496 -7.99 -32.20 23.31
CA GLN A 496 -8.73 -31.71 24.46
C GLN A 496 -8.35 -30.25 24.75
N GLN A 497 -9.35 -29.37 24.81
CA GLN A 497 -9.20 -27.97 25.17
C GLN A 497 -8.75 -27.82 26.62
N THR A 498 -7.73 -26.98 26.84
CA THR A 498 -7.56 -26.30 28.12
C THR A 498 -8.35 -24.99 28.07
N THR A 499 -9.05 -24.69 29.16
CA THR A 499 -9.95 -23.54 29.32
C THR A 499 -9.30 -22.22 28.87
N SER A 500 -9.98 -21.52 27.96
CA SER A 500 -9.56 -20.21 27.46
C SER A 500 -9.45 -19.20 28.60
N GLN A 501 -8.23 -18.70 28.85
CA GLN A 501 -8.03 -17.54 29.70
C GLN A 501 -8.57 -16.29 28.99
N ARG A 502 -9.20 -15.38 29.74
CA ARG A 502 -9.66 -14.08 29.21
C ARG A 502 -8.46 -13.29 28.68
N ASN A 503 -8.53 -12.84 27.42
CA ASN A 503 -7.53 -11.98 26.82
C ASN A 503 -7.50 -10.60 27.53
N PHE A 504 -6.29 -10.14 27.88
CA PHE A 504 -6.03 -8.90 28.64
C PHE A 504 -6.46 -7.61 27.92
N TYR A 505 -6.60 -7.63 26.58
CA TYR A 505 -6.94 -6.46 25.77
C TYR A 505 -8.44 -6.12 25.69
N HIS A 506 -9.31 -6.80 26.44
CA HIS A 506 -10.75 -6.48 26.46
C HIS A 506 -11.07 -5.04 26.91
N GLY A 507 -10.14 -4.37 27.61
CA GLY A 507 -10.30 -2.97 28.04
C GLY A 507 -9.97 -1.93 26.96
N ASP A 508 -9.19 -2.27 25.94
CA ASP A 508 -8.94 -1.42 24.77
C ASP A 508 -10.08 -1.63 23.76
N ALA A 509 -11.29 -1.23 24.13
CA ALA A 509 -12.39 -1.20 23.17
C ALA A 509 -11.96 -0.35 21.98
N GLN A 510 -11.94 -0.94 20.77
CA GLN A 510 -11.78 -0.19 19.52
C GLN A 510 -12.74 1.00 19.60
N ARG A 511 -12.20 2.22 19.63
CA ARG A 511 -13.04 3.40 19.63
C ARG A 511 -13.79 3.39 18.31
N GLU A 512 -15.12 3.39 18.37
CA GLU A 512 -15.92 3.61 17.18
C GLU A 512 -15.39 4.85 16.47
N VAL A 513 -15.05 4.68 15.20
CA VAL A 513 -14.47 5.74 14.39
C VAL A 513 -15.49 6.86 14.25
N LYS A 514 -15.33 7.92 15.04
CA LYS A 514 -16.18 9.10 14.95
C LYS A 514 -15.69 9.92 13.76
N ASN A 515 -16.44 9.88 12.66
CA ASN A 515 -16.22 10.78 11.54
C ASN A 515 -16.34 12.24 12.03
N HIS A 516 -15.24 12.98 12.01
CA HIS A 516 -15.29 14.43 12.15
C HIS A 516 -15.93 15.00 10.88
N LYS A 517 -17.20 15.41 10.99
CA LYS A 517 -17.88 16.22 9.97
C LYS A 517 -17.23 17.59 9.84
#